data_AF-A0A351ULT6-F1
#
_entry.id   AF-A0A351ULT6-F1
#
_cell.length_a   1.000
_cell.length_b   1.000
_cell.length_c   1.000
_cell.angle_alpha   90.00
_cell.angle_beta   90.00
_cell.angle_gamma   90.00
#
_symmetry.space_group_name_H-M   'P 1'
#
loop_
_entity.id
_entity.type
_entity.pdbx_description
1 polymer ?
#
loop_
_entity_poly.entity_id
_entity_poly.type
_entity_poly.pdbx_seq_one_letter_code
_entity_poly.pdbx_strand_id
1 'polypeptide(L)'
;MKRKKTVPQPKKGDPEYDALIKDLSEIAKSIVALGETAAKAYEPIVNDIINLRCKDHMEIQRTMDYLLDFGGNPAVLQLFKKLCRYYYHLDPAGTSEYIGFYLEQWEPEKYKKFIKAQKKIKARKL
;
A
#
# COMPACT_ATOMS: atom_id res chain seq x y z
N MET A 1 32.48 24.50 -24.04
CA MET A 1 31.32 25.36 -23.75
C MET A 1 30.08 24.48 -23.53
N LYS A 2 29.80 24.04 -22.30
CA LYS A 2 28.65 23.17 -21.98
C LYS A 2 27.44 24.06 -21.70
N ARG A 3 26.45 24.11 -22.61
CA ARG A 3 25.17 24.79 -22.35
C ARG A 3 24.50 24.09 -21.17
N LYS A 4 24.48 24.72 -20.00
CA LYS A 4 23.54 24.37 -18.93
C LYS A 4 22.15 24.57 -19.52
N LYS A 5 21.44 23.50 -19.86
CA LYS A 5 19.98 23.58 -20.04
C LYS A 5 19.41 23.80 -18.64
N THR A 6 19.31 25.06 -18.23
CA THR A 6 18.46 25.43 -17.10
C THR A 6 17.04 25.11 -17.52
N VAL A 7 16.46 24.07 -16.92
CA VAL A 7 15.01 23.85 -16.96
C VAL A 7 14.38 25.16 -16.47
N PRO A 8 13.55 25.83 -17.29
CA PRO A 8 12.84 27.02 -16.86
C PRO A 8 12.05 26.68 -15.60
N GLN A 9 12.31 27.39 -14.52
CA GLN A 9 11.53 27.23 -13.30
C GLN A 9 10.15 27.88 -13.55
N PRO A 10 9.04 27.20 -13.21
CA PRO A 10 7.71 27.76 -13.39
C PRO A 10 7.58 29.13 -12.73
N LYS A 11 7.12 30.13 -13.48
CA LYS A 11 6.72 31.42 -12.91
C LYS A 11 5.30 31.27 -12.40
N LYS A 12 5.05 31.72 -11.16
CA LYS A 12 3.71 31.72 -10.56
C LYS A 12 2.75 32.52 -11.45
N GLY A 13 1.65 31.91 -11.89
CA GLY A 13 0.67 32.50 -12.81
C GLY A 13 0.92 32.23 -14.30
N ASP A 14 1.74 31.23 -14.64
CA ASP A 14 1.85 30.72 -16.00
C ASP A 14 0.65 29.81 -16.33
N PRO A 15 -0.21 30.18 -17.29
CA PRO A 15 -1.42 29.43 -17.63
C PRO A 15 -1.16 27.96 -18.02
N GLU A 16 0.01 27.65 -18.60
CA GLU A 16 0.37 26.29 -19.00
C GLU A 16 0.69 25.42 -17.77
N TYR A 17 1.42 25.98 -16.79
CA TYR A 17 1.68 25.28 -15.53
C TYR A 17 0.43 25.13 -14.68
N ASP A 18 -0.44 26.14 -14.64
CA ASP A 18 -1.71 26.06 -13.89
C ASP A 18 -2.65 25.00 -14.48
N ALA A 19 -2.69 24.87 -15.82
CA ALA A 19 -3.42 23.80 -16.49
C ALA A 19 -2.86 22.41 -16.14
N LEU A 20 -1.53 22.24 -16.19
CA LEU A 20 -0.89 20.98 -15.80
C LEU A 20 -1.18 20.59 -14.34
N ILE A 21 -1.13 21.55 -13.41
CA ILE A 21 -1.44 21.31 -12.00
C ILE A 21 -2.91 20.91 -11.82
N LYS A 22 -3.82 21.52 -12.59
CA LYS A 22 -5.23 21.16 -12.58
C LYS A 22 -5.43 19.71 -13.04
N ASP A 23 -4.84 19.31 -14.18
CA ASP A 23 -4.96 17.95 -14.71
C ASP A 23 -4.37 16.92 -13.73
N LEU A 24 -3.22 17.23 -13.12
CA LEU A 24 -2.62 16.39 -12.09
C LEU A 24 -3.52 16.26 -10.85
N SER A 25 -4.20 17.35 -10.45
CA SER A 25 -5.16 17.33 -9.34
C SER A 25 -6.36 16.45 -9.65
N GLU A 26 -6.87 16.47 -10.88
CA GLU A 26 -7.99 15.63 -11.31
C GLU A 26 -7.61 14.14 -11.33
N ILE A 27 -6.40 13.82 -11.78
CA ILE A 27 -5.85 12.45 -11.69
C ILE A 27 -5.71 12.02 -10.23
N ALA A 28 -5.14 12.86 -9.37
CA ALA A 28 -4.97 12.55 -7.95
C ALA A 28 -6.33 12.28 -7.27
N LYS A 29 -7.35 13.09 -7.55
CA LYS A 29 -8.73 12.87 -7.06
C LYS A 29 -9.30 11.54 -7.55
N SER A 30 -9.07 11.20 -8.82
CA SER A 30 -9.55 9.94 -9.39
C SER A 30 -8.91 8.72 -8.72
N ILE A 31 -7.61 8.78 -8.41
CA ILE A 31 -6.90 7.73 -7.66
C ILE A 31 -7.49 7.57 -6.25
N VAL A 32 -7.76 8.67 -5.55
CA VAL A 32 -8.39 8.64 -4.22
C VAL A 32 -9.78 8.01 -4.28
N ALA A 33 -10.62 8.45 -5.21
CA ALA A 33 -11.97 7.91 -5.40
C ALA A 33 -11.96 6.42 -5.77
N LEU A 34 -10.97 5.97 -6.55
CA LEU A 34 -10.78 4.56 -6.86
C LEU A 34 -10.47 3.75 -5.59
N GLY A 35 -9.60 4.26 -4.72
CA GLY A 35 -9.31 3.63 -3.43
C GLY A 35 -10.53 3.53 -2.51
N GLU A 36 -11.39 4.55 -2.48
CA GLU A 36 -12.65 4.51 -1.74
C GLU A 36 -13.63 3.47 -2.31
N THR A 37 -13.67 3.36 -3.63
CA THR A 37 -14.47 2.34 -4.33
C THR A 37 -13.95 0.94 -4.03
N ALA A 38 -12.63 0.75 -4.06
CA ALA A 38 -11.99 -0.50 -3.67
C ALA A 38 -12.31 -0.87 -2.22
N ALA A 39 -12.25 0.08 -1.29
CA ALA A 39 -12.60 -0.18 0.11
C ALA A 39 -14.02 -0.74 0.26
N LYS A 40 -15.01 -0.13 -0.42
CA LYS A 40 -16.40 -0.62 -0.41
C LYS A 40 -16.54 -1.99 -1.05
N ALA A 41 -15.80 -2.27 -2.12
CA ALA A 41 -15.87 -3.55 -2.82
C ALA A 41 -15.21 -4.69 -2.02
N TYR A 42 -14.07 -4.43 -1.37
CA TYR A 42 -13.32 -5.45 -0.64
C TYR A 42 -13.77 -5.63 0.81
N GLU A 43 -14.45 -4.66 1.42
CA GLU A 43 -14.97 -4.79 2.78
C GLU A 43 -15.83 -6.05 2.98
N PRO A 44 -16.87 -6.35 2.17
CA PRO A 44 -17.64 -7.58 2.34
C PRO A 44 -16.78 -8.83 2.16
N ILE A 45 -15.83 -8.85 1.22
CA ILE A 45 -14.94 -9.99 0.98
C ILE A 45 -14.07 -10.29 2.20
N VAL A 46 -13.43 -9.25 2.76
CA VAL A 46 -12.61 -9.39 3.97
C VAL A 46 -13.46 -9.83 5.17
N ASN A 47 -14.67 -9.29 5.28
CA ASN A 47 -15.60 -9.68 6.33
C ASN A 47 -16.01 -11.15 6.20
N ASP A 48 -16.31 -11.62 4.99
CA ASP A 48 -16.71 -13.01 4.74
C ASP A 48 -15.58 -13.99 5.03
N ILE A 49 -14.34 -13.70 4.59
CA ILE A 49 -13.16 -14.50 4.96
C ILE A 49 -13.06 -14.69 6.47
N ILE A 50 -13.24 -13.62 7.24
CA ILE A 50 -13.11 -13.64 8.70
C ILE A 50 -14.32 -14.33 9.35
N ASN A 51 -15.53 -13.97 8.96
CA ASN A 51 -16.77 -14.45 9.57
C ASN A 51 -17.01 -15.94 9.29
N LEU A 52 -16.74 -16.38 8.06
CA LEU A 52 -16.81 -17.78 7.66
C LEU A 52 -15.58 -18.58 8.11
N ARG A 53 -14.61 -17.90 8.74
CA ARG A 53 -13.34 -18.47 9.20
C ARG A 53 -12.62 -19.24 8.08
N CYS A 54 -12.56 -18.65 6.89
CA CYS A 54 -11.87 -19.25 5.75
C CYS A 54 -10.40 -19.52 6.09
N LYS A 55 -9.95 -20.74 5.80
CA LYS A 55 -8.55 -21.17 6.02
C LYS A 55 -7.78 -21.38 4.72
N ASP A 56 -8.38 -21.05 3.57
CA ASP A 56 -7.68 -21.13 2.30
C ASP A 56 -6.65 -19.99 2.22
N HIS A 57 -5.38 -20.37 2.40
CA HIS A 57 -4.26 -19.44 2.32
C HIS A 57 -4.21 -18.71 0.98
N MET A 58 -4.54 -19.38 -0.12
CA MET A 58 -4.47 -18.79 -1.46
C MET A 58 -5.56 -17.74 -1.65
N GLU A 59 -6.76 -17.96 -1.12
CA GLU A 59 -7.84 -16.96 -1.12
C GLU A 59 -7.47 -15.73 -0.28
N ILE A 60 -6.92 -15.94 0.91
CA ILE A 60 -6.51 -14.86 1.81
C ILE A 60 -5.37 -14.04 1.19
N GLN A 61 -4.34 -14.71 0.67
CA GLN A 61 -3.18 -14.09 0.05
C GLN A 61 -3.57 -13.27 -1.18
N ARG A 62 -4.38 -13.83 -2.09
CA ARG A 62 -4.92 -13.07 -3.24
C ARG A 62 -5.68 -11.83 -2.79
N THR A 63 -6.51 -11.94 -1.76
CA THR A 63 -7.23 -10.80 -1.21
C THR A 63 -6.27 -9.75 -0.63
N MET A 64 -5.21 -10.18 0.04
CA MET A 64 -4.16 -9.27 0.52
C MET A 64 -3.42 -8.58 -0.63
N ASP A 65 -3.09 -9.28 -1.72
CA ASP A 65 -2.43 -8.69 -2.90
C ASP A 65 -3.30 -7.57 -3.48
N TYR A 66 -4.60 -7.81 -3.66
CA TYR A 66 -5.52 -6.78 -4.15
C TYR A 66 -5.64 -5.58 -3.22
N LEU A 67 -5.56 -5.77 -1.90
CA LEU A 67 -5.57 -4.67 -0.94
C LEU A 67 -4.25 -3.87 -0.95
N LEU A 68 -3.12 -4.51 -1.26
CA LEU A 68 -1.81 -3.84 -1.34
C LEU A 68 -1.74 -2.85 -2.50
N ASP A 69 -2.44 -3.11 -3.62
CA ASP A 69 -2.54 -2.21 -4.77
C ASP A 69 -3.06 -0.82 -4.38
N PHE A 70 -3.89 -0.75 -3.33
CA PHE A 70 -4.47 0.48 -2.80
C PHE A 70 -3.94 0.85 -1.41
N GLY A 71 -2.74 0.38 -1.02
CA GLY A 71 -2.21 0.56 0.33
C GLY A 71 -2.04 2.02 0.78
N GLY A 72 -1.97 2.97 -0.14
CA GLY A 72 -1.97 4.41 0.14
C GLY A 72 -3.34 4.97 0.57
N ASN A 73 -4.42 4.23 0.36
CA ASN A 73 -5.75 4.61 0.82
C ASN A 73 -5.98 4.15 2.27
N PRO A 74 -6.31 5.05 3.21
CA PRO A 74 -6.47 4.70 4.61
C PRO A 74 -7.57 3.66 4.89
N ALA A 75 -8.67 3.67 4.14
CA ALA A 75 -9.77 2.74 4.36
C ALA A 75 -9.39 1.31 3.93
N VAL A 76 -8.75 1.17 2.76
CA VAL A 76 -8.19 -0.11 2.30
C VAL A 76 -7.14 -0.63 3.27
N LEU A 77 -6.25 0.26 3.76
CA LEU A 77 -5.25 -0.12 4.76
C LEU A 77 -5.86 -0.70 6.05
N GLN A 78 -7.04 -0.23 6.47
CA GLN A 78 -7.73 -0.82 7.63
C GLN A 78 -8.21 -2.24 7.32
N LEU A 79 -8.75 -2.49 6.12
CA LEU A 79 -9.13 -3.82 5.66
C LEU A 79 -7.91 -4.76 5.61
N PHE A 80 -6.79 -4.29 5.04
CA PHE A 80 -5.54 -5.04 5.00
C PHE A 80 -5.07 -5.43 6.41
N LYS A 81 -5.00 -4.46 7.35
CA LYS A 81 -4.62 -4.72 8.75
C LYS A 81 -5.59 -5.66 9.46
N LYS A 82 -6.89 -5.58 9.15
CA LYS A 82 -7.91 -6.48 9.69
C LYS A 82 -7.65 -7.91 9.22
N LEU A 83 -7.42 -8.10 7.92
CA LEU A 83 -7.11 -9.39 7.34
C LEU A 83 -5.76 -9.94 7.83
N CYS A 84 -4.72 -9.12 7.99
CA CYS A 84 -3.45 -9.55 8.58
C CYS A 84 -3.61 -10.07 10.01
N ARG A 85 -4.43 -9.43 10.84
CA ARG A 85 -4.69 -9.91 12.21
C ARG A 85 -5.37 -11.28 12.21
N TYR A 86 -6.30 -11.51 11.29
CA TYR A 86 -6.92 -12.80 11.10
C TYR A 86 -5.90 -13.85 10.62
N TYR A 87 -5.19 -13.55 9.53
CA TYR A 87 -4.22 -14.44 8.91
C TYR A 87 -3.05 -14.79 9.82
N TYR A 88 -2.67 -13.90 10.75
CA TYR A 88 -1.62 -14.16 11.74
C TYR A 88 -1.90 -15.42 12.57
N HIS A 89 -3.16 -15.71 12.86
CA HIS A 89 -3.52 -16.92 13.61
C HIS A 89 -3.36 -18.21 12.79
N LEU A 90 -3.30 -18.11 11.46
CA LEU A 90 -3.13 -19.23 10.54
C LEU A 90 -1.67 -19.39 10.14
N ASP A 91 -1.03 -18.28 9.78
CA ASP A 91 0.35 -18.23 9.30
C ASP A 91 1.02 -16.90 9.73
N PRO A 92 1.68 -16.90 10.90
CA PRO A 92 2.45 -15.76 11.37
C PRO A 92 3.59 -15.35 10.44
N ALA A 93 4.21 -16.31 9.74
CA ALA A 93 5.35 -16.06 8.87
C ALA A 93 4.90 -15.33 7.59
N GLY A 94 3.89 -15.87 6.90
CA GLY A 94 3.29 -15.21 5.74
C GLY A 94 2.69 -13.85 6.09
N THR A 95 2.04 -13.72 7.25
CA THR A 95 1.56 -12.40 7.70
C THR A 95 2.70 -11.38 7.84
N SER A 96 3.84 -11.81 8.40
CA SER A 96 5.03 -10.98 8.50
C SER A 96 5.60 -10.59 7.13
N GLU A 97 5.54 -11.48 6.14
CA GLU A 97 5.96 -11.19 4.76
C GLU A 97 5.07 -10.13 4.12
N TYR A 98 3.75 -10.27 4.24
CA TYR A 98 2.79 -9.29 3.73
C TYR A 98 2.91 -7.91 4.39
N ILE A 99 3.17 -7.86 5.70
CA ILE A 99 3.53 -6.59 6.36
C ILE A 99 4.81 -6.01 5.75
N GLY A 100 5.78 -6.86 5.44
CA GLY A 100 7.00 -6.47 4.73
C GLY A 100 6.70 -5.81 3.38
N PHE A 101 5.88 -6.43 2.53
CA PHE A 101 5.50 -5.90 1.23
C PHE A 101 4.80 -4.54 1.35
N TYR A 102 3.85 -4.41 2.28
CA TYR A 102 3.20 -3.13 2.56
C TYR A 102 4.24 -2.05 2.93
N LEU A 103 5.13 -2.36 3.87
CA LEU A 103 6.11 -1.39 4.35
C LEU A 103 7.10 -0.99 3.26
N GLU A 104 7.55 -1.95 2.45
CA GLU A 104 8.47 -1.70 1.34
C GLU A 104 7.89 -0.69 0.35
N GLN A 105 6.63 -0.88 -0.03
CA GLN A 105 5.96 -0.07 -1.05
C GLN A 105 5.49 1.29 -0.51
N TRP A 106 4.98 1.35 0.72
CA TRP A 106 4.26 2.53 1.21
C TRP A 106 4.96 3.27 2.37
N GLU A 107 5.88 2.60 3.08
CA GLU A 107 6.48 3.12 4.32
C GLU A 107 7.99 2.78 4.41
N PRO A 108 8.82 3.25 3.45
CA PRO A 108 10.20 2.79 3.28
C PRO A 108 11.08 3.01 4.52
N GLU A 109 10.82 4.05 5.31
CA GLU A 109 11.55 4.30 6.56
C GLU A 109 11.21 3.28 7.65
N LYS A 110 9.97 2.79 7.70
CA LYS A 110 9.57 1.72 8.60
C LYS A 110 10.08 0.37 8.08
N TYR A 111 10.09 0.16 6.76
CA TYR A 111 10.63 -1.04 6.13
C TYR A 111 12.10 -1.30 6.49
N LYS A 112 12.96 -0.27 6.42
CA LYS A 112 14.37 -0.37 6.83
C LYS A 112 14.53 -0.90 8.26
N LYS A 113 13.72 -0.39 9.19
CA LYS A 113 13.71 -0.84 10.59
C LYS A 113 13.20 -2.27 10.72
N PHE A 114 12.13 -2.60 10.00
CA PHE A 114 11.53 -3.93 9.96
C PHE A 114 12.53 -5.00 9.50
N ILE A 115 13.18 -4.80 8.35
CA ILE A 115 14.17 -5.76 7.81
C ILE A 115 15.38 -5.91 8.75
N LYS A 116 15.85 -4.83 9.37
CA LYS A 116 16.94 -4.92 10.36
C LYS A 116 16.54 -5.80 11.55
N ALA A 117 15.31 -5.67 12.05
CA ALA A 117 14.79 -6.50 13.13
C ALA A 117 14.66 -7.98 12.70
N GLN A 118 14.11 -8.24 11.51
CA GLN A 118 13.97 -9.59 10.94
C GLN A 118 15.33 -10.29 10.81
N LYS A 119 16.34 -9.60 10.28
CA LYS A 119 17.72 -10.12 10.18
C LYS A 119 18.30 -10.50 11.54
N LYS A 120 18.10 -9.65 12.56
CA LYS A 120 18.56 -9.90 13.93
C LYS A 120 17.87 -11.11 14.57
N ILE A 121 16.57 -11.31 14.31
CA ILE A 121 15.81 -12.47 14.81
C ILE A 121 16.32 -13.74 14.16
N LYS A 122 16.50 -13.75 12.82
CA LYS A 122 17.04 -14.92 12.09
C LYS A 122 18.44 -15.31 12.57
N ALA A 123 19.33 -14.33 12.77
CA ALA A 123 20.70 -14.56 13.25
C ALA A 123 20.80 -15.09 14.70
N ARG A 124 19.73 -14.95 15.50
CA ARG A 124 19.67 -15.48 16.88
C ARG A 124 19.08 -16.89 16.98
N LYS A 125 18.48 -17.38 15.89
CA LYS A 125 17.90 -18.72 15.80
C LYS A 125 18.84 -19.73 15.12
N LEU A 126 20.02 -19.26 14.69
CA LEU A 126 21.16 -20.00 14.18
C LEU A 126 22.21 -20.09 15.29
#